data_AF-A0A7S3KQR7-F1
#
_entry.id   AF-A0A7S3KQR7-F1
#
_cell.length_a   1.000
_cell.length_b   1.000
_cell.length_c   1.000
_cell.angle_alpha   90.00
_cell.angle_beta   90.00
_cell.angle_gamma   90.00
#
_symmetry.space_group_name_H-M   'P 1'
#
loop_
_entity.id
_entity.type
_entity.pdbx_description
1 polymer ?
#
loop_
_entity_poly.entity_id
_entity_poly.type
_entity_poly.pdbx_seq_one_letter_code
_entity_poly.pdbx_strand_id
1 'polypeptide(L)'
;MGNFELGYANNIINVLWDFTPCIFGFLPTRRRWINTGANIIFPLSACIGGGIAWVFARYGKRKALILSASISILGGSIKMIRAYPAYLLGRGIMGLAFGITNSISPMFVSEISPPKMRGILMC
;
A
#
# COMPACT_ATOMS: atom_id res chain seq x y z
N MET A 1 11.93 2.03 5.83
CA MET A 1 10.75 2.88 5.54
C MET A 1 9.51 2.10 5.12
N GLY A 2 9.61 0.92 4.47
CA GLY A 2 8.43 0.11 4.09
C GLY A 2 7.51 -0.31 5.25
N ASN A 3 8.06 -0.66 6.43
CA ASN A 3 7.24 -1.05 7.59
C ASN A 3 6.35 0.07 8.15
N PHE A 4 6.77 1.34 8.05
CA PHE A 4 5.96 2.47 8.53
C PHE A 4 4.70 2.64 7.67
N GLU A 5 4.86 2.54 6.35
CA GLU A 5 3.73 2.62 5.42
C GLU A 5 2.74 1.45 5.59
N LEU A 6 3.23 0.26 5.97
CA LEU A 6 2.40 -0.90 6.28
C LEU A 6 1.52 -0.65 7.52
N GLY A 7 2.12 -0.08 8.56
CA GLY A 7 1.41 0.35 9.77
C GLY A 7 0.37 1.43 9.47
N TYR A 8 0.76 2.45 8.70
CA TYR A 8 -0.13 3.54 8.29
C TYR A 8 -1.33 3.04 7.47
N ALA A 9 -1.08 2.20 6.45
CA ALA A 9 -2.13 1.68 5.57
C ALA A 9 -3.15 0.81 6.31
N ASN A 10 -2.71 0.00 7.28
CA ASN A 10 -3.59 -0.80 8.14
C ASN A 10 -4.38 0.07 9.13
N ASN A 11 -3.73 1.04 9.78
CA ASN A 11 -4.36 1.85 10.81
C ASN A 11 -5.46 2.78 10.25
N ILE A 12 -5.21 3.38 9.07
CA ILE A 12 -6.23 4.20 8.37
C ILE A 12 -7.52 3.42 8.15
N ILE A 13 -7.44 2.10 7.89
CA ILE A 13 -8.64 1.30 7.66
C ILE A 13 -9.48 1.27 8.94
N ASN A 14 -8.87 0.94 10.09
CA ASN A 14 -9.56 0.90 11.39
C ASN A 14 -10.33 2.18 11.68
N VAL A 15 -9.71 3.35 11.44
CA VAL A 15 -10.38 4.64 11.62
C VAL A 15 -11.50 4.85 10.59
N LEU A 16 -11.27 4.49 9.33
CA LEU A 16 -12.25 4.71 8.27
C LEU A 16 -13.51 3.83 8.39
N TRP A 17 -13.50 2.71 9.13
CA TRP A 17 -14.73 1.91 9.31
C TRP A 17 -15.87 2.72 9.92
N ASP A 18 -15.55 3.59 10.88
CA ASP A 18 -16.52 4.45 11.56
C ASP A 18 -17.02 5.59 10.67
N PHE A 19 -16.16 6.10 9.77
CA PHE A 19 -16.49 7.25 8.90
C PHE A 19 -17.06 6.88 7.53
N THR A 20 -16.73 5.69 6.99
CA THR A 20 -17.23 5.18 5.70
C THR A 20 -18.76 5.30 5.55
N PRO A 21 -19.59 4.95 6.56
CA PRO A 21 -21.03 5.09 6.42
C PRO A 21 -21.56 6.52 6.33
N CYS A 22 -20.90 7.49 6.98
CA CYS A 22 -21.28 8.90 6.89
C CYS A 22 -20.94 9.49 5.52
N ILE A 23 -19.89 8.98 4.87
CA ILE A 23 -19.43 9.47 3.56
C ILE A 23 -20.28 8.94 2.41
N PHE A 24 -20.75 7.68 2.50
CA PHE A 24 -21.43 6.99 1.40
C PHE A 24 -22.90 6.60 1.67
N GLY A 25 -23.43 6.81 2.87
CA GLY A 25 -24.86 6.66 3.17
C GLY A 25 -25.40 5.22 3.15
N PHE A 26 -24.59 4.21 3.48
CA PHE A 26 -25.00 2.80 3.39
C PHE A 26 -25.86 2.33 4.58
N LEU A 27 -26.80 1.39 4.36
CA LEU A 27 -27.58 0.72 5.42
C LEU A 27 -26.70 -0.17 6.34
N PRO A 28 -27.00 -0.26 7.66
CA PRO A 28 -26.16 -0.94 8.65
C PRO A 28 -25.89 -2.41 8.32
N THR A 29 -26.85 -3.14 7.75
CA THR A 29 -26.73 -4.57 7.42
C THR A 29 -25.76 -4.84 6.26
N ARG A 30 -25.63 -3.92 5.29
CA ARG A 30 -24.75 -4.10 4.11
C ARG A 30 -23.33 -3.56 4.32
N ARG A 31 -23.12 -2.68 5.30
CA ARG A 31 -21.83 -2.02 5.61
C ARG A 31 -20.69 -3.02 5.81
N ARG A 32 -20.95 -4.10 6.55
CA ARG A 32 -19.91 -5.07 6.92
C ARG A 32 -19.29 -5.73 5.68
N TRP A 33 -20.11 -6.14 4.72
CA TRP A 33 -19.64 -6.79 3.48
C TRP A 33 -18.82 -5.85 2.59
N ILE A 34 -19.28 -4.60 2.47
CA ILE A 34 -18.64 -3.56 1.65
C ILE A 34 -17.26 -3.21 2.21
N ASN A 35 -17.17 -2.94 3.51
CA ASN A 35 -15.92 -2.55 4.14
C ASN A 35 -14.92 -3.71 4.21
N THR A 36 -15.40 -4.94 4.47
CA THR A 36 -14.53 -6.14 4.44
C THR A 36 -13.98 -6.37 3.04
N GLY A 37 -14.81 -6.21 2.00
CA GLY A 37 -14.37 -6.29 0.60
C GLY A 37 -13.29 -5.26 0.27
N ALA A 38 -13.46 -4.01 0.70
CA ALA A 38 -12.45 -2.96 0.50
C ALA A 38 -11.13 -3.24 1.23
N ASN A 39 -11.18 -3.92 2.38
CA ASN A 39 -10.00 -4.28 3.18
C ASN A 39 -9.17 -5.38 2.50
N ILE A 40 -9.84 -6.40 1.95
CA ILE A 40 -9.18 -7.55 1.30
C ILE A 40 -8.49 -7.16 -0.02
N ILE A 41 -9.00 -6.13 -0.72
CA ILE A 41 -8.42 -5.65 -1.98
C ILE A 41 -6.99 -5.13 -1.79
N PHE A 42 -6.70 -4.48 -0.66
CA PHE A 42 -5.36 -3.93 -0.40
C PHE A 42 -4.26 -5.02 -0.37
N PRO A 43 -4.32 -6.06 0.49
CA PRO A 43 -3.30 -7.11 0.50
C PRO A 43 -3.28 -7.93 -0.79
N LEU A 44 -4.44 -8.19 -1.44
CA LEU A 44 -4.48 -8.84 -2.76
C LEU A 44 -3.66 -8.07 -3.79
N SER A 45 -3.89 -6.76 -3.88
CA SER A 45 -3.16 -5.89 -4.79
C SER A 45 -1.68 -5.76 -4.41
N ALA A 46 -1.34 -5.78 -3.12
CA ALA A 46 0.05 -5.79 -2.66
C ALA A 46 0.79 -7.09 -3.03
N CYS A 47 0.14 -8.25 -2.96
CA CYS A 47 0.71 -9.51 -3.43
C CYS A 47 1.06 -9.46 -4.91
N ILE A 48 0.16 -8.92 -5.74
CA ILE A 48 0.38 -8.73 -7.18
C ILE A 48 1.54 -7.75 -7.41
N GLY A 49 1.57 -6.64 -6.66
CA GLY A 49 2.64 -5.64 -6.71
C GLY A 49 4.01 -6.22 -6.37
N GLY A 50 4.10 -7.09 -5.36
CA GLY A 50 5.33 -7.76 -4.98
C GLY A 50 5.90 -8.68 -6.07
N GLY A 51 5.03 -9.40 -6.80
CA GLY A 51 5.44 -10.21 -7.95
C GLY A 51 6.01 -9.36 -9.09
N ILE A 52 5.36 -8.23 -9.37
CA ILE A 52 5.81 -7.23 -10.35
C ILE A 52 7.15 -6.59 -9.92
N ALA A 53 7.36 -6.38 -8.61
CA ALA A 53 8.57 -5.81 -8.06
C ALA A 53 9.84 -6.57 -8.47
N TRP A 54 9.74 -7.90 -8.61
CA TRP A 54 10.87 -8.74 -9.01
C TRP A 54 11.35 -8.44 -10.44
N VAL A 55 10.42 -8.08 -11.33
CA VAL A 55 10.74 -7.63 -12.70
C VAL A 55 11.37 -6.25 -12.67
N PHE A 56 10.80 -5.31 -11.91
CA PHE A 56 11.33 -3.95 -11.78
C PHE A 56 12.69 -3.89 -11.06
N ALA A 57 12.99 -4.84 -10.17
CA ALA A 57 14.29 -4.94 -9.51
C ALA A 57 15.44 -5.15 -10.50
N ARG A 58 15.19 -5.76 -11.68
CA ARG A 58 16.20 -5.92 -12.75
C ARG A 58 16.49 -4.62 -13.51
N TYR A 59 15.56 -3.67 -13.53
CA TYR A 59 15.69 -2.41 -14.29
C TYR A 59 16.29 -1.25 -13.48
N GLY A 60 16.57 -1.46 -12.19
CA GLY A 60 17.24 -0.49 -11.31
C GLY A 60 16.40 -0.09 -10.09
N LYS A 61 16.85 -0.54 -8.91
CA LYS A 61 16.11 -0.43 -7.63
C LYS A 61 15.80 1.01 -7.21
N ARG A 62 16.72 1.95 -7.45
CA ARG A 62 16.53 3.37 -7.08
C ARG A 62 15.43 4.04 -7.90
N LYS A 63 15.34 3.74 -9.21
CA LYS A 63 14.29 4.27 -10.09
C LYS A 63 12.94 3.63 -9.79
N ALA A 64 12.93 2.33 -9.49
CA ALA A 64 11.72 1.61 -9.10
C ALA A 64 11.10 2.18 -7.81
N LEU A 65 11.92 2.53 -6.80
CA LEU A 65 11.43 3.19 -5.58
C LEU A 65 10.78 4.54 -5.87
N ILE A 66 11.42 5.39 -6.69
CA ILE A 66 10.87 6.70 -7.06
C ILE A 66 9.55 6.54 -7.83
N LEU A 67 9.49 5.59 -8.77
CA LEU A 67 8.27 5.32 -9.53
C LEU A 67 7.13 4.84 -8.62
N SER A 68 7.42 3.95 -7.67
CA SER A 68 6.44 3.45 -6.69
C SER A 68 5.89 4.56 -5.80
N ALA A 69 6.74 5.52 -5.38
CA ALA A 69 6.31 6.68 -4.61
C ALA A 69 5.35 7.58 -5.42
N SER A 70 5.65 7.84 -6.69
CA SER A 70 4.76 8.61 -7.58
C SER A 70 3.39 7.95 -7.75
N ILE A 71 3.36 6.62 -7.91
CA ILE A 71 2.11 5.84 -8.04
C ILE A 71 1.31 5.88 -6.73
N SER A 72 1.98 5.85 -5.58
CA SER A 72 1.34 5.95 -4.27
C SER A 72 0.66 7.31 -4.09
N ILE A 73 1.33 8.40 -4.50
CA ILE A 73 0.76 9.76 -4.47
C ILE A 73 -0.50 9.83 -5.35
N LEU A 74 -0.44 9.30 -6.58
CA LEU A 74 -1.60 9.23 -7.48
C LEU A 74 -2.78 8.43 -6.87
N GLY A 75 -2.49 7.29 -6.25
CA GLY A 75 -3.49 6.49 -5.54
C GLY A 75 -4.11 7.22 -4.34
N GLY A 76 -3.34 8.08 -3.66
CA GLY A 76 -3.81 9.00 -2.63
C GLY A 76 -4.79 10.04 -3.17
N SER A 77 -4.46 10.68 -4.30
CA SER A 77 -5.31 11.69 -4.95
C SER A 77 -6.67 11.13 -5.36
N ILE A 78 -6.70 9.92 -5.91
CA ILE A 78 -7.94 9.27 -6.37
C ILE A 78 -8.90 9.00 -5.19
N LYS A 79 -8.37 8.77 -3.98
CA LYS A 79 -9.19 8.54 -2.78
C LYS A 79 -9.91 9.78 -2.26
N MET A 80 -9.51 10.99 -2.66
CA MET A 80 -10.22 12.22 -2.28
C MET A 80 -11.57 12.35 -2.98
N ILE A 81 -11.79 11.64 -4.08
CA ILE A 81 -13.05 11.67 -4.81
C ILE A 81 -14.11 10.93 -3.98
N ARG A 82 -15.22 11.61 -3.69
CA ARG A 82 -16.34 11.10 -2.87
C ARG A 82 -17.22 10.11 -3.63
N ALA A 83 -16.59 9.08 -4.23
CA ALA A 83 -17.24 8.01 -4.96
C ALA A 83 -16.72 6.64 -4.48
N TYR A 84 -17.64 5.72 -4.15
CA TYR A 84 -17.31 4.37 -3.69
C TYR A 84 -16.37 3.60 -4.64
N PRO A 85 -16.57 3.58 -5.98
CA PRO A 85 -15.65 2.90 -6.87
C PRO A 85 -14.26 3.56 -6.92
N ALA A 86 -14.18 4.89 -6.80
CA ALA A 86 -12.91 5.60 -6.76
C ALA A 86 -12.12 5.27 -5.48
N TYR A 87 -12.80 5.17 -4.34
CA TYR A 87 -12.20 4.72 -3.09
C TYR A 87 -11.62 3.30 -3.21
N LEU A 88 -12.37 2.39 -3.85
CA LEU A 88 -11.95 1.01 -4.05
C LEU A 88 -10.73 0.90 -5.00
N LEU A 89 -10.74 1.65 -6.10
CA LEU A 89 -9.62 1.73 -7.04
C LEU A 89 -8.37 2.33 -6.41
N GLY A 90 -8.52 3.42 -5.66
CA GLY A 90 -7.41 4.05 -4.95
C GLY A 90 -6.77 3.13 -3.90
N ARG A 91 -7.54 2.23 -3.28
CA ARG A 91 -7.01 1.16 -2.40
C ARG A 91 -6.19 0.12 -3.16
N GLY A 92 -6.67 -0.33 -4.32
CA GLY A 92 -5.95 -1.27 -5.17
C GLY A 92 -4.65 -0.69 -5.74
N ILE A 93 -4.67 0.55 -6.23
CA ILE A 93 -3.48 1.22 -6.77
C ILE A 93 -2.44 1.45 -5.67
N MET A 94 -2.88 1.91 -4.50
CA MET A 94 -1.96 2.12 -3.38
C MET A 94 -1.40 0.80 -2.84
N GLY A 95 -2.18 -0.28 -2.84
CA GLY A 95 -1.69 -1.60 -2.47
C GLY A 95 -0.66 -2.15 -3.46
N LEU A 96 -0.85 -1.96 -4.77
CA LEU A 96 0.16 -2.31 -5.79
C LEU A 96 1.48 -1.56 -5.57
N ALA A 97 1.42 -0.23 -5.39
CA ALA A 97 2.60 0.58 -5.12
C ALA A 97 3.32 0.11 -3.85
N PHE A 98 2.55 -0.14 -2.79
CA PHE A 98 3.05 -0.61 -1.51
C PHE A 98 3.75 -1.97 -1.62
N GLY A 99 3.16 -2.94 -2.33
CA GLY A 99 3.75 -4.26 -2.56
C GLY A 99 5.14 -4.16 -3.22
N ILE A 100 5.29 -3.25 -4.18
CA ILE A 100 6.56 -3.00 -4.87
C ILE A 100 7.60 -2.40 -3.90
N THR A 101 7.22 -1.35 -3.17
CA THR A 101 8.12 -0.67 -2.22
C THR A 101 8.56 -1.61 -1.10
N ASN A 102 7.65 -2.43 -0.57
CA ASN A 102 7.95 -3.36 0.52
C ASN A 102 8.98 -4.42 0.10
N SER A 103 8.89 -4.97 -1.11
CA SER A 103 9.86 -5.94 -1.62
C SER A 103 11.23 -5.33 -1.94
N ILE A 104 11.29 -4.08 -2.40
CA ILE A 104 12.56 -3.43 -2.79
C ILE A 104 13.28 -2.83 -1.58
N SER A 105 12.55 -2.40 -0.55
CA SER A 105 13.13 -1.70 0.60
C SER A 105 14.20 -2.50 1.37
N PRO A 106 14.03 -3.79 1.75
CA PRO A 106 15.09 -4.54 2.42
C PRO A 106 16.26 -4.83 1.47
N MET A 107 16.02 -5.00 0.16
CA MET A 107 17.07 -5.24 -0.83
C MET A 107 17.95 -4.01 -1.06
N PHE A 108 17.38 -2.81 -0.99
CA PHE A 108 18.14 -1.56 -1.12
C PHE A 108 18.95 -1.27 0.13
N VAL A 109 18.35 -1.49 1.31
CA VAL A 109 19.05 -1.34 2.59
C VAL A 109 20.21 -2.32 2.68
N SER A 110 20.05 -3.58 2.28
CA SER A 110 21.13 -4.59 2.35
C SER A 110 22.32 -4.29 1.42
N GLU A 111 22.08 -3.59 0.30
CA GLU A 111 23.13 -3.15 -0.63
C GLU A 111 23.95 -1.96 -0.12
N ILE A 112 23.32 -1.04 0.62
CA ILE A 112 23.98 0.16 1.14
C ILE A 112 24.63 -0.09 2.51
N SER A 113 24.24 -1.16 3.20
CA SER A 113 24.70 -1.43 4.56
C SER A 113 26.14 -1.96 4.61
N PRO A 114 27.08 -1.27 5.29
CA PRO A 114 28.41 -1.80 5.54
C PRO A 114 28.37 -3.06 6.42
N PRO A 115 29.32 -4.00 6.26
CA PRO A 115 29.24 -5.36 6.82
C PRO A 115 29.14 -5.43 8.35
N LYS A 116 29.53 -4.38 9.08
CA LYS A 116 29.60 -4.35 10.56
C LYS A 116 28.27 -4.07 11.27
N MET A 117 27.23 -3.54 10.60
CA MET A 117 25.96 -3.16 11.25
C MET A 117 24.72 -3.94 10.73
N ARG A 118 24.92 -4.98 9.91
CA ARG A 118 23.81 -5.76 9.33
C ARG A 118 22.83 -6.30 10.38
N GLY A 119 23.30 -6.63 11.58
CA GLY A 119 22.48 -7.16 12.69
C GLY A 119 21.41 -6.20 13.26
N ILE A 120 21.64 -4.89 13.21
CA ILE A 120 20.80 -3.90 13.93
C ILE A 120 19.68 -3.34 13.04
N LEU A 121 19.86 -3.35 11.73
CA LEU A 121 18.93 -2.75 10.76
C LEU A 121 17.76 -3.66 10.36
N MET A 122 17.77 -4.92 10.80
CA MET A 122 16.82 -5.96 10.39
C MET A 122 15.87 -6.44 11.50
N CYS A 123 15.78 -5.70 12.61
CA CYS A 123 14.78 -5.87 13.66
C CYS A 123 13.71 -4.77 13.65
#